data_AF-A0A382D9J7-F1
#
_entry.id   AF-A0A382D9J7-F1
#
_cell.length_a   1.000
_cell.length_b   1.000
_cell.length_c   1.000
_cell.angle_alpha   90.00
_cell.angle_beta   90.00
_cell.angle_gamma   90.00
#
_symmetry.space_group_name_H-M   'P 1'
#
loop_
_entity.id
_entity.type
_entity.pdbx_description
1 polymer ?
#
loop_
_entity_poly.entity_id
_entity_poly.type
_entity_poly.pdbx_seq_one_letter_code
_entity_poly.pdbx_strand_id
1 'polypeptide(L)'
;MNLSDAYLDHLVIYIKSGDEDKSKLRGFADSWFAYNQGGPFLNRNGKPVWFNRPDPKKNRVRDALLSMHFISKNAMETIQGKRNDRLIKEHSIPIAEIFNILHSHADHSRDQIRDSLEKFYRLGVLTKEEDLRLNKIFKSKMPPGWTTKDGVFARYDAIGIKNFRT
;
A
#
# COMPACT_ATOMS: atom_id res chain seq x y z
N MET A 1 -16.94 16.94 -7.62
CA MET A 1 -15.83 16.74 -6.67
C MET A 1 -15.26 15.35 -6.90
N ASN A 2 -13.97 15.23 -7.18
CA ASN A 2 -13.32 13.93 -7.28
C ASN A 2 -13.28 13.29 -5.88
N LEU A 3 -13.69 12.02 -5.76
CA LEU A 3 -13.71 11.34 -4.47
C LEU A 3 -12.28 11.16 -3.92
N SER A 4 -11.25 11.05 -4.76
CA SER A 4 -9.88 11.04 -4.25
C SER A 4 -9.52 12.35 -3.54
N ASP A 5 -9.89 13.51 -4.11
CA ASP A 5 -9.64 14.82 -3.50
C ASP A 5 -10.40 14.99 -2.18
N ALA A 6 -11.62 14.47 -2.08
CA ALA A 6 -12.37 14.49 -0.82
C ALA A 6 -11.65 13.70 0.29
N TYR A 7 -10.98 12.59 -0.04
CA TYR A 7 -10.18 11.85 0.93
C TYR A 7 -8.84 12.52 1.26
N LEU A 8 -8.27 13.33 0.36
CA LEU A 8 -7.17 14.22 0.71
C LEU A 8 -7.64 15.27 1.73
N ASP A 9 -8.84 15.83 1.56
CA ASP A 9 -9.39 16.78 2.54
C ASP A 9 -9.61 16.14 3.91
N HIS A 10 -10.11 14.90 3.96
CA HIS A 10 -10.20 14.14 5.21
C HIS A 10 -8.83 13.95 5.88
N LEU A 11 -7.77 13.69 5.11
CA LEU A 11 -6.42 13.58 5.64
C LEU A 11 -5.88 14.92 6.14
N VAL A 12 -6.12 16.02 5.42
CA VAL A 12 -5.76 17.37 5.90
C VAL A 12 -6.42 17.65 7.24
N ILE A 13 -7.73 17.37 7.36
CA ILE A 13 -8.48 17.58 8.60
C ILE A 13 -7.93 16.70 9.72
N TYR A 14 -7.71 15.41 9.44
CA TYR A 14 -7.17 14.44 10.40
C TYR A 14 -5.81 14.86 10.98
N ILE A 15 -4.88 15.31 10.12
CA ILE A 15 -3.57 15.75 10.58
C ILE A 15 -3.69 17.05 11.38
N LYS A 16 -4.48 18.02 10.89
CA LYS A 16 -4.69 19.30 11.59
C LYS A 16 -5.40 19.17 12.93
N SER A 17 -6.22 18.13 13.12
CA SER A 17 -6.87 17.88 14.40
C SER A 17 -5.93 17.30 15.46
N GLY A 18 -4.70 16.89 15.08
CA GLY A 18 -3.78 16.19 15.98
C GLY A 18 -4.30 14.80 16.40
N ASP A 19 -5.11 14.16 15.56
CA ASP A 19 -5.64 12.83 15.85
C ASP A 19 -4.54 11.78 15.61
N GLU A 20 -4.28 10.93 16.60
CA GLU A 20 -3.20 9.93 16.55
C GLU A 20 -3.68 8.51 16.16
N ASP A 21 -4.98 8.34 15.86
CA ASP A 21 -5.57 7.05 15.49
C ASP A 21 -5.17 6.64 14.07
N LYS A 22 -4.08 5.87 13.99
CA LYS A 22 -3.52 5.34 12.73
C LYS A 22 -4.52 4.50 11.94
N SER A 23 -5.58 3.97 12.56
CA SER A 23 -6.62 3.22 11.85
C SER A 23 -7.50 4.14 10.99
N LYS A 24 -7.77 5.37 11.44
CA LYS A 24 -8.47 6.39 10.64
C LYS A 24 -7.61 6.86 9.48
N LEU A 25 -6.33 7.16 9.73
CA LEU A 25 -5.38 7.49 8.66
C LEU A 25 -5.37 6.40 7.58
N ARG A 26 -5.28 5.13 8.00
CA ARG A 26 -5.34 4.00 7.08
C ARG A 26 -6.62 3.99 6.28
N GLY A 27 -7.78 4.16 6.92
CA GLY A 27 -9.07 4.19 6.23
C GLY A 27 -9.14 5.28 5.17
N PHE A 28 -8.64 6.48 5.47
CA PHE A 28 -8.60 7.58 4.51
C PHE A 28 -7.60 7.35 3.38
N ALA A 29 -6.38 6.90 3.69
CA ALA A 29 -5.35 6.64 2.69
C ALA A 29 -5.70 5.44 1.79
N ASP A 30 -6.25 4.36 2.35
CA ASP A 30 -6.72 3.19 1.60
C ASP A 30 -7.86 3.59 0.64
N SER A 31 -8.75 4.49 1.05
CA SER A 31 -9.83 5.01 0.20
C SER A 31 -9.33 5.97 -0.87
N TRP A 32 -8.46 6.93 -0.50
CA TRP A 32 -7.80 7.82 -1.47
C TRP A 32 -7.13 7.00 -2.57
N PHE A 33 -6.35 5.99 -2.20
CA PHE A 33 -5.64 5.15 -3.16
C PHE A 33 -6.61 4.44 -4.11
N ALA A 34 -7.69 3.86 -3.57
CA ALA A 34 -8.68 3.17 -4.39
C ALA A 34 -9.38 4.10 -5.40
N TYR A 35 -9.75 5.32 -4.99
CA TYR A 35 -10.35 6.30 -5.90
C TYR A 35 -9.34 6.89 -6.88
N ASN A 36 -8.09 7.07 -6.46
CA ASN A 36 -7.02 7.59 -7.32
C ASN A 36 -6.65 6.58 -8.43
N GLN A 37 -6.60 5.29 -8.11
CA GLN A 37 -6.32 4.23 -9.08
C GLN A 37 -7.55 3.85 -9.92
N GLY A 38 -8.74 3.90 -9.34
CA GLY A 38 -9.98 3.49 -9.99
C GLY A 38 -9.97 2.02 -10.42
N GLY A 39 -10.68 1.73 -11.51
CA GLY A 39 -10.69 0.42 -12.16
C GLY A 39 -10.90 -0.75 -11.19
N PRO A 40 -9.95 -1.71 -11.11
CA PRO A 40 -10.14 -2.93 -10.32
C PRO A 40 -10.13 -2.71 -8.80
N PHE A 41 -9.74 -1.52 -8.33
CA PHE A 41 -9.80 -1.13 -6.91
C PHE A 41 -11.19 -0.67 -6.47
N LEU A 42 -12.12 -0.48 -7.41
CA LEU A 42 -13.51 -0.13 -7.14
C LEU A 42 -14.44 -1.29 -7.48
N ASN A 43 -15.58 -1.36 -6.80
CA ASN A 43 -16.67 -2.25 -7.17
C ASN A 43 -17.61 -1.60 -8.20
N ARG A 44 -18.61 -2.36 -8.66
CA ARG A 44 -19.61 -1.88 -9.63
C ARG A 44 -20.40 -0.63 -9.18
N ASN A 45 -20.44 -0.36 -7.87
CA ASN A 45 -21.09 0.81 -7.29
C ASN A 45 -20.09 1.95 -7.03
N GLY A 46 -18.87 1.86 -7.58
CA GLY A 46 -17.81 2.84 -7.39
C GLY A 46 -17.19 2.86 -6.00
N LYS A 47 -17.43 1.86 -5.13
CA LYS A 47 -16.88 1.84 -3.76
C LYS A 47 -15.53 1.09 -3.68
N PRO A 48 -14.59 1.51 -2.82
CA PRO A 48 -13.33 0.82 -2.59
C PRO A 48 -13.47 -0.66 -2.25
N VAL A 49 -12.51 -1.46 -2.70
CA VAL A 49 -12.43 -2.90 -2.46
C VAL A 49 -11.15 -3.23 -1.71
N TRP A 50 -11.28 -4.03 -0.64
CA TRP A 50 -10.14 -4.49 0.16
C TRP A 50 -9.67 -5.88 -0.26
N PHE A 51 -8.36 -6.02 -0.44
CA PHE A 51 -7.70 -7.25 -0.90
C PHE A 51 -7.06 -8.03 0.27
N ASN A 52 -7.82 -8.30 1.34
CA ASN A 52 -7.29 -8.95 2.55
C ASN A 52 -6.91 -10.43 2.34
N ARG A 53 -7.61 -11.11 1.43
CA ARG A 53 -7.36 -12.51 1.01
C ARG A 53 -7.61 -12.61 -0.50
N PRO A 54 -6.72 -12.04 -1.32
CA PRO A 54 -6.96 -11.95 -2.73
C PRO A 54 -6.93 -13.33 -3.38
N ASP A 55 -7.93 -13.60 -4.19
CA ASP A 55 -8.06 -14.82 -4.99
C ASP A 55 -7.84 -14.47 -6.48
N PRO A 56 -6.69 -14.85 -7.07
CA PRO A 56 -6.34 -14.49 -8.44
C PRO A 56 -7.21 -15.18 -9.50
N LYS A 57 -8.09 -16.13 -9.13
CA LYS A 57 -9.06 -16.75 -10.03
C LYS A 57 -10.22 -15.81 -10.39
N LYS A 58 -10.43 -14.73 -9.61
CA LYS A 58 -11.45 -13.73 -9.88
C LYS A 58 -10.84 -12.63 -10.75
N ASN A 59 -11.34 -12.43 -11.98
CA ASN A 59 -10.78 -11.49 -12.96
C ASN A 59 -10.45 -10.11 -12.38
N ARG A 60 -11.41 -9.43 -11.74
CA ARG A 60 -11.15 -8.12 -11.11
C ARG A 60 -10.03 -8.17 -10.06
N VAL A 61 -9.96 -9.24 -9.26
CA VAL A 61 -8.90 -9.38 -8.25
C VAL A 61 -7.56 -9.60 -8.94
N ARG A 62 -7.51 -10.44 -9.97
CA ARG A 62 -6.31 -10.61 -10.81
C ARG A 62 -5.84 -9.26 -11.35
N ASP A 63 -6.73 -8.47 -11.92
CA ASP A 63 -6.42 -7.16 -12.49
C ASP A 63 -5.87 -6.21 -11.43
N ALA A 64 -6.49 -6.16 -10.24
CA ALA A 64 -5.98 -5.35 -9.13
C ALA A 64 -4.57 -5.78 -8.70
N LEU A 65 -4.32 -7.09 -8.57
CA LEU A 65 -3.01 -7.63 -8.20
C LEU A 65 -1.94 -7.29 -9.24
N LEU A 66 -2.29 -7.39 -10.52
CA LEU A 66 -1.41 -7.04 -11.64
C LEU A 66 -1.14 -5.53 -11.74
N SER A 67 -2.01 -4.69 -11.18
CA SER A 67 -1.84 -3.23 -11.12
C SER A 67 -1.08 -2.74 -9.89
N MET A 68 -0.67 -3.61 -8.96
CA MET A 68 0.12 -3.18 -7.80
C MET A 68 1.52 -2.69 -8.21
N HIS A 69 2.12 -1.85 -7.36
CA HIS A 69 3.43 -1.25 -7.63
C HIS A 69 4.56 -2.29 -7.58
N PHE A 70 4.40 -3.30 -6.73
CA PHE A 70 5.34 -4.41 -6.58
C PHE A 70 4.61 -5.75 -6.68
N ILE A 71 5.18 -6.70 -7.42
CA ILE A 71 4.69 -8.07 -7.50
C ILE A 71 5.90 -8.97 -7.34
N SER A 72 5.97 -9.77 -6.27
CA SER A 72 7.08 -10.71 -6.14
C SER A 72 7.06 -11.75 -7.26
N LYS A 73 8.21 -12.33 -7.60
CA LYS A 73 8.30 -13.42 -8.59
C LYS A 73 7.36 -14.57 -8.26
N ASN A 74 7.34 -15.01 -7.00
CA ASN A 74 6.48 -16.11 -6.54
C ASN A 74 4.98 -15.72 -6.57
N ALA A 75 4.65 -14.47 -6.25
CA ALA A 75 3.28 -13.98 -6.37
C ALA A 75 2.83 -13.95 -7.83
N MET A 76 3.70 -13.54 -8.76
CA MET A 76 3.39 -13.56 -10.19
C MET A 76 3.16 -14.99 -10.69
N GLU A 77 4.00 -15.95 -10.31
CA GLU A 77 3.81 -17.35 -10.68
C GLU A 77 2.50 -17.92 -10.14
N THR A 78 2.10 -17.53 -8.93
CA THR A 78 0.81 -17.88 -8.34
C THR A 78 -0.35 -17.26 -9.12
N ILE A 79 -0.24 -15.98 -9.49
CA ILE A 79 -1.23 -15.31 -10.36
C ILE A 79 -1.33 -16.04 -11.71
N GLN A 80 -0.22 -16.49 -12.28
CA GLN A 80 -0.19 -17.27 -13.53
C GLN A 80 -0.67 -18.71 -13.40
N GLY A 81 -1.01 -19.18 -12.19
CA GLY A 81 -1.46 -20.55 -11.95
C GLY A 81 -0.33 -21.59 -11.96
N LYS A 82 0.93 -21.15 -11.95
CA LYS A 82 2.12 -22.03 -11.85
C LYS A 82 2.39 -22.49 -10.42
N ARG A 83 1.83 -21.77 -9.44
CA ARG A 83 1.93 -22.05 -8.00
C ARG A 83 0.56 -21.92 -7.35
N ASN A 84 0.40 -22.57 -6.20
CA ASN A 84 -0.83 -22.54 -5.40
C ASN A 84 -0.61 -21.87 -4.04
N ASP A 85 0.23 -20.83 -4.00
CA ASP A 85 0.47 -20.09 -2.76
C ASP A 85 -0.71 -19.19 -2.41
N ARG A 86 -0.91 -18.96 -1.12
CA ARG A 86 -1.80 -17.89 -0.68
C ARG A 86 -1.14 -16.53 -0.94
N LEU A 87 -1.85 -15.63 -1.60
CA LEU A 87 -1.40 -14.26 -1.85
C LEU A 87 -1.75 -13.31 -0.69
N ILE A 88 -0.93 -12.28 -0.52
CA ILE A 88 -1.07 -11.21 0.48
C ILE A 88 -0.88 -9.85 -0.19
N LYS A 89 -1.81 -8.93 0.06
CA LYS A 89 -1.63 -7.50 -0.20
C LYS A 89 -0.87 -6.89 0.97
N GLU A 90 0.19 -6.16 0.68
CA GLU A 90 1.11 -5.60 1.67
C GLU A 90 1.40 -4.13 1.35
N HIS A 91 1.64 -3.32 2.38
CA HIS A 91 2.05 -1.91 2.22
C HIS A 91 3.56 -1.83 2.35
N SER A 92 4.31 -1.53 1.29
CA SER A 92 5.77 -1.65 1.32
C SER A 92 6.44 -0.77 2.37
N ILE A 93 5.85 0.39 2.66
CA ILE A 93 6.12 1.20 3.86
C ILE A 93 4.96 0.99 4.85
N PRO A 94 5.22 0.60 6.12
CA PRO A 94 4.18 0.44 7.11
C PRO A 94 3.35 1.71 7.32
N ILE A 95 2.04 1.57 7.55
CA ILE A 95 1.15 2.71 7.81
C ILE A 95 1.63 3.60 8.96
N ALA A 96 2.24 3.01 9.99
CA ALA A 96 2.79 3.79 11.11
C ALA A 96 3.92 4.74 10.67
N GLU A 97 4.73 4.34 9.69
CA GLU A 97 5.78 5.21 9.15
C GLU A 97 5.20 6.26 8.21
N ILE A 98 4.18 5.91 7.41
CA ILE A 98 3.44 6.89 6.61
C ILE A 98 2.79 7.94 7.53
N PHE A 99 2.23 7.52 8.67
CA PHE A 99 1.71 8.44 9.69
C PHE A 99 2.81 9.39 10.18
N ASN A 100 3.98 8.87 10.55
CA ASN A 100 5.10 9.69 11.03
C ASN A 100 5.57 10.71 9.96
N ILE A 101 5.69 10.27 8.71
CA ILE A 101 6.07 11.13 7.57
C ILE A 101 5.04 12.24 7.38
N LEU A 102 3.76 11.90 7.44
CA LEU A 102 2.71 12.89 7.25
C LEU A 102 2.67 13.90 8.41
N HIS A 103 2.97 13.51 9.66
CA HIS A 103 2.98 14.42 10.82
C HIS A 103 4.29 15.20 11.01
N SER A 104 5.37 14.83 10.33
CA SER A 104 6.66 15.51 10.50
C SER A 104 6.76 16.85 9.74
N HIS A 105 5.78 17.18 8.90
CA HIS A 105 5.77 18.42 8.13
C HIS A 105 5.04 19.52 8.91
N ALA A 106 5.52 20.76 8.86
CA ALA A 106 4.86 21.87 9.57
C ALA A 106 3.57 22.33 8.87
N ASP A 107 3.52 22.17 7.54
CA ASP A 107 2.36 22.47 6.71
C ASP A 107 1.86 21.21 6.01
N HIS A 108 0.54 21.03 6.02
CA HIS A 108 -0.17 19.90 5.40
C HIS A 108 -1.16 20.42 4.36
N SER A 109 -0.64 21.02 3.29
CA SER A 109 -1.49 21.35 2.15
C SER A 109 -1.99 20.07 1.48
N ARG A 110 -3.10 20.18 0.76
CA ARG A 110 -3.67 19.06 -0.02
C ARG A 110 -2.62 18.46 -0.97
N ASP A 111 -1.85 19.32 -1.64
CA ASP A 111 -0.84 18.90 -2.61
C ASP A 111 0.34 18.20 -1.94
N GLN A 112 0.81 18.68 -0.77
CA GLN A 112 1.89 18.01 -0.03
C GLN A 112 1.47 16.62 0.49
N ILE A 113 0.23 16.47 0.95
CA ILE A 113 -0.31 15.15 1.33
C ILE A 113 -0.39 14.26 0.10
N ARG A 114 -0.88 14.78 -1.04
CA ARG A 114 -0.94 14.03 -2.29
C ARG A 114 0.44 13.54 -2.68
N ASP A 115 1.44 14.43 -2.78
CA ASP A 115 2.81 14.08 -3.15
C ASP A 115 3.42 13.03 -2.21
N SER A 116 3.15 13.17 -0.90
CA SER A 116 3.61 12.20 0.10
C SER A 116 2.97 10.83 -0.09
N LEU A 117 1.65 10.76 -0.29
CA LEU A 117 0.96 9.48 -0.53
C LEU A 117 1.36 8.89 -1.88
N GLU A 118 1.44 9.72 -2.91
CA GLU A 118 1.91 9.32 -4.23
C GLU A 118 3.33 8.82 -4.21
N LYS A 119 4.18 9.21 -3.25
CA LYS A 119 5.53 8.65 -3.10
C LYS A 119 5.55 7.39 -2.22
N PHE A 120 4.96 7.46 -1.03
CA PHE A 120 5.18 6.48 0.04
C PHE A 120 4.07 5.44 0.20
N TYR A 121 2.84 5.73 -0.25
CA TYR A 121 1.74 4.78 -0.21
C TYR A 121 1.88 3.78 -1.38
N ARG A 122 2.70 2.74 -1.14
CA ARG A 122 3.01 1.71 -2.14
C ARG A 122 2.48 0.36 -1.71
N LEU A 123 1.62 -0.20 -2.55
CA LEU A 123 1.13 -1.57 -2.39
C LEU A 123 1.97 -2.58 -3.16
N GLY A 124 2.23 -3.72 -2.51
CA GLY A 124 2.84 -4.90 -3.10
C GLY A 124 1.95 -6.14 -2.97
N VAL A 125 2.20 -7.13 -3.84
CA VAL A 125 1.65 -8.49 -3.72
C VAL A 125 2.79 -9.46 -3.45
N LEU A 126 2.65 -10.20 -2.35
CA LEU A 126 3.59 -11.22 -1.89
C LEU A 126 2.88 -12.57 -1.73
N THR A 127 3.63 -13.66 -1.66
CA THR A 127 3.09 -14.91 -1.12
C THR A 127 3.03 -14.85 0.40
N LYS A 128 2.22 -15.74 1.01
CA LYS A 128 2.11 -15.81 2.48
C LYS A 128 3.44 -16.15 3.14
N GLU A 129 4.26 -16.98 2.49
CA GLU A 129 5.58 -17.32 2.99
C GLU A 129 6.54 -16.12 2.98
N GLU A 130 6.55 -15.33 1.90
CA GLU A 130 7.31 -14.08 1.82
C GLU A 130 6.88 -13.07 2.88
N ASP A 131 5.56 -12.88 3.04
CA ASP A 131 4.97 -12.03 4.08
C ASP A 131 5.38 -12.49 5.49
N LEU A 132 5.43 -13.80 5.76
CA LEU A 132 5.88 -14.33 7.05
C LEU A 132 7.37 -14.05 7.30
N ARG A 133 8.23 -14.23 6.28
CA ARG A 133 9.66 -13.91 6.38
C ARG A 133 9.90 -12.42 6.64
N LEU A 134 9.18 -11.56 5.89
CA LEU A 134 9.20 -10.11 6.06
C LEU A 134 8.80 -9.71 7.49
N ASN A 135 7.66 -10.23 7.97
CA ASN A 135 7.14 -9.91 9.30
C ASN A 135 8.00 -10.48 10.43
N LYS A 136 8.71 -11.59 10.21
CA LYS A 136 9.64 -12.15 11.21
C LYS A 136 10.78 -11.17 11.52
N ILE A 137 11.28 -10.47 10.51
CA ILE A 137 12.45 -9.58 10.62
C ILE A 137 12.01 -8.16 10.97
N PHE A 138 11.06 -7.61 10.23
CA PHE A 138 10.71 -6.19 10.31
C PHE A 138 9.39 -5.92 11.03
N LYS A 139 8.47 -6.90 11.10
CA LYS A 139 7.09 -6.71 11.54
C LYS A 139 6.48 -5.50 10.82
N SER A 140 6.25 -4.40 11.57
CA SER A 140 5.68 -3.15 11.07
C SER A 140 6.68 -1.99 11.06
N LYS A 141 7.98 -2.25 10.98
CA LYS A 141 9.06 -1.24 10.95
C LYS A 141 9.82 -1.26 9.62
N MET A 142 10.43 -0.13 9.27
CA MET A 142 11.42 -0.08 8.18
C MET A 142 12.78 -0.63 8.64
N PRO A 143 13.71 -0.95 7.72
CA PRO A 143 15.05 -1.41 8.08
C PRO A 143 15.82 -0.36 8.90
N PRO A 144 16.76 -0.76 9.78
CA PRO A 144 17.58 0.18 10.54
C PRO A 144 18.30 1.18 9.63
N GLY A 145 18.23 2.46 9.98
CA GLY A 145 18.86 3.55 9.20
C GLY A 145 18.08 4.00 7.96
N TRP A 146 16.92 3.41 7.66
CA TRP A 146 16.06 3.86 6.56
C TRP A 146 15.54 5.28 6.79
N THR A 147 15.53 6.07 5.72
CA THR A 147 15.05 7.46 5.64
C THR A 147 14.10 7.64 4.45
N THR A 148 13.43 8.79 4.38
CA THR A 148 12.53 9.15 3.26
C THR A 148 13.24 9.36 1.91
N LYS A 149 14.58 9.32 1.89
CA LYS A 149 15.42 9.36 0.68
C LYS A 149 15.71 7.95 0.13
N ASP A 150 15.53 6.92 0.93
CA ASP A 150 15.79 5.54 0.54
C ASP A 150 14.64 4.94 -0.26
N GLY A 151 14.87 3.75 -0.83
CA GLY A 151 13.88 3.02 -1.61
C GLY A 151 12.63 2.67 -0.81
N VAL A 152 11.46 2.86 -1.43
CA VAL A 152 10.15 2.52 -0.84
C VAL A 152 9.90 1.01 -0.69
N PHE A 153 10.73 0.19 -1.33
CA PHE A 153 10.70 -1.27 -1.25
C PHE A 153 11.85 -1.86 -0.40
N ALA A 154 12.56 -1.03 0.38
CA ALA A 154 13.76 -1.43 1.12
C ALA A 154 13.57 -2.67 2.02
N ARG A 155 12.38 -2.89 2.59
CA ARG A 155 12.10 -4.11 3.38
C ARG A 155 12.16 -5.37 2.54
N TYR A 156 11.68 -5.31 1.29
CA TYR A 156 11.71 -6.44 0.36
C TYR A 156 13.15 -6.73 -0.08
N ASP A 157 13.90 -5.67 -0.41
CA ASP A 157 15.30 -5.77 -0.85
C ASP A 157 16.18 -6.38 0.23
N ALA A 158 16.01 -5.95 1.49
CA ALA A 158 16.79 -6.41 2.63
C ALA A 158 16.65 -7.92 2.91
N ILE A 159 15.58 -8.56 2.44
CA ILE A 159 15.35 -10.01 2.59
C ILE A 159 15.30 -10.76 1.26
N GLY A 160 15.73 -10.10 0.18
CA GLY A 160 15.87 -10.71 -1.14
C GLY A 160 14.55 -11.04 -1.85
N ILE A 161 13.42 -10.42 -1.49
CA ILE A 161 12.18 -10.55 -2.27
C ILE A 161 12.35 -9.72 -3.55
N LYS A 162 12.39 -10.39 -4.71
CA LYS A 162 12.61 -9.74 -6.01
C LYS A 162 11.29 -9.40 -6.69
N ASN A 163 11.22 -8.20 -7.26
CA ASN A 163 10.12 -7.79 -8.13
C ASN A 163 10.14 -8.66 -9.40
N PHE A 164 8.97 -8.98 -9.93
CA PHE A 164 8.84 -9.67 -11.21
C PHE A 164 9.20 -8.77 -12.39
N ARG A 165 9.01 -7.45 -12.24
CA ARG A 165 9.22 -6.45 -13.31
C ARG A 165 10.69 -6.02 -13.49
N THR A 166 11.60 -6.53 -12.68
CA THR A 166 13.04 -6.19 -12.66
C THR A 166 13.87 -7.46 -12.68
#